data_AF-A0A530BTG8-F1
#
_entry.id   AF-A0A530BTG8-F1
#
_cell.length_a   1.000
_cell.length_b   1.000
_cell.length_c   1.000
_cell.angle_alpha   90.00
_cell.angle_beta   90.00
_cell.angle_gamma   90.00
#
_symmetry.space_group_name_H-M   'P 1'
#
loop_
_entity.id
_entity.type
_entity.pdbx_description
1 polymer ?
#
loop_
_entity_poly.entity_id
_entity_poly.type
_entity_poly.pdbx_seq_one_letter_code
_entity_poly.pdbx_strand_id
1 'polypeptide(L)'
;VAFRTRHTDGELACRVSRHGATDRIELTIPCVPEERQFYQEAVSHAAGFEAGERYLNSVSGDLAPSREVVLLELAVDYNATLSVEEAESDAIKLVVDLPLEGLQH
;
A
#
# COMPACT_ATOMS: atom_id res chain seq x y z
N VAL A 1 -5.29 -7.47 8.60
CA VAL A 1 -6.00 -6.21 8.28
C VAL A 1 -7.19 -6.52 7.39
N ALA A 2 -8.34 -5.85 7.59
CA ALA A 2 -9.53 -6.02 6.75
C ALA A 2 -9.83 -4.71 6.00
N PHE A 3 -10.05 -4.79 4.69
CA PHE A 3 -10.51 -3.66 3.90
C PHE A 3 -12.01 -3.41 4.17
N ARG A 4 -12.37 -2.16 4.46
CA ARG A 4 -13.75 -1.70 4.62
C ARG A 4 -13.88 -0.34 3.95
N THR A 5 -14.78 -0.25 2.97
CA THR A 5 -15.20 1.00 2.35
C THR A 5 -16.58 1.39 2.87
N ARG A 6 -16.85 2.70 2.90
CA ARG A 6 -18.20 3.25 3.20
C ARG A 6 -19.01 3.49 1.92
N HIS A 7 -18.44 3.15 0.76
CA HIS A 7 -19.16 3.20 -0.51
C HIS A 7 -20.32 2.21 -0.54
N THR A 8 -21.44 2.67 -1.09
CA THR A 8 -22.67 1.89 -1.19
C THR A 8 -22.64 0.86 -2.32
N ASP A 9 -21.74 1.04 -3.29
CA ASP A 9 -21.53 0.17 -4.44
C ASP A 9 -20.07 0.27 -4.93
N GLY A 10 -19.64 -0.66 -5.77
CA GLY A 10 -18.31 -0.67 -6.38
C GLY A 10 -17.59 -2.02 -6.30
N GLU A 11 -16.54 -2.17 -7.11
CA GLU A 11 -15.76 -3.41 -7.20
C GLU A 11 -14.44 -3.28 -6.44
N LEU A 12 -14.19 -4.22 -5.52
CA LEU A 12 -12.84 -4.48 -5.00
C LEU A 12 -12.19 -5.52 -5.90
N ALA A 13 -11.19 -5.10 -6.69
CA ALA A 13 -10.42 -6.01 -7.54
C ALA A 13 -9.00 -6.17 -7.01
N CYS A 14 -8.51 -7.40 -6.97
CA CYS A 14 -7.12 -7.74 -6.67
C CYS A 14 -6.53 -8.51 -7.83
N ARG A 15 -5.44 -8.00 -8.40
CA ARG A 15 -4.65 -8.69 -9.39
C ARG A 15 -3.26 -8.92 -8.83
N VAL A 16 -2.79 -10.16 -8.95
CA VAL A 16 -1.40 -10.51 -8.65
C VAL A 16 -0.79 -11.05 -9.94
N SER A 17 0.35 -10.51 -10.32
CA SER A 17 1.14 -10.98 -11.46
C SER A 17 2.61 -11.01 -11.09
N ARG A 18 3.39 -11.81 -11.82
CA ARG A 18 4.84 -11.89 -11.66
C ARG A 18 5.53 -11.36 -12.91
N HIS A 19 6.40 -10.38 -12.73
CA HIS A 19 7.23 -9.79 -13.78
C HIS A 19 8.70 -10.00 -13.46
N GLY A 20 9.26 -11.12 -13.96
CA GLY A 20 10.65 -11.49 -13.67
C GLY A 20 10.86 -11.76 -12.18
N ALA A 21 11.72 -10.96 -11.55
CA ALA A 21 12.07 -11.05 -10.12
C ALA A 21 11.19 -10.17 -9.22
N THR A 22 10.03 -9.74 -9.71
CA THR A 22 9.12 -8.86 -8.97
C THR A 22 7.70 -9.42 -9.03
N ASP A 23 7.07 -9.56 -7.87
CA ASP A 23 5.63 -9.78 -7.76
C ASP A 23 4.92 -8.42 -7.73
N ARG A 24 3.97 -8.22 -8.64
CA ARG A 24 3.14 -7.02 -8.70
C ARG A 24 1.76 -7.33 -8.18
N ILE A 25 1.33 -6.58 -7.19
CA ILE A 25 -0.01 -6.64 -6.61
C ILE A 25 -0.71 -5.32 -6.95
N GLU A 26 -1.85 -5.41 -7.63
CA GLU A 26 -2.71 -4.28 -7.94
C GLU A 26 -4.02 -4.44 -7.19
N LEU A 27 -4.33 -3.50 -6.29
CA LEU A 27 -5.60 -3.43 -5.57
C LEU A 27 -6.39 -2.23 -6.08
N THR A 28 -7.50 -2.49 -6.79
CA THR A 28 -8.45 -1.44 -7.16
C THR A 28 -9.52 -1.34 -6.10
N ILE A 29 -9.66 -0.14 -5.54
CA ILE A 29 -10.42 0.10 -4.32
C ILE A 29 -11.34 1.31 -4.52
N PRO A 30 -12.66 1.17 -4.31
CA PRO A 30 -13.57 2.31 -4.24
C PRO A 30 -13.25 3.16 -3.01
N CYS A 31 -13.03 4.45 -3.20
CA CYS A 31 -12.59 5.37 -2.15
C CYS A 31 -13.27 6.73 -2.28
N VAL A 32 -13.64 7.35 -1.15
CA VAL A 32 -14.07 8.76 -1.17
C VAL A 32 -12.83 9.66 -1.33
N PRO A 33 -12.98 10.95 -1.71
CA PRO A 33 -11.84 11.85 -1.89
C PRO A 33 -10.89 11.91 -0.70
N GLU A 34 -11.41 11.85 0.54
CA GLU A 34 -10.60 11.85 1.76
C GLU A 34 -9.77 10.56 1.89
N GLU A 35 -10.34 9.41 1.51
CA GLU A 35 -9.60 8.13 1.50
C GLU A 35 -8.55 8.12 0.40
N ARG A 36 -8.85 8.70 -0.78
CA ARG A 36 -7.87 8.87 -1.86
C ARG A 36 -6.67 9.69 -1.38
N GLN A 37 -6.93 10.84 -0.75
CA GLN A 37 -5.88 11.70 -0.20
C GLN A 37 -5.04 10.95 0.83
N PHE A 38 -5.69 10.21 1.74
CA PHE A 38 -4.98 9.37 2.71
C PHE A 38 -4.02 8.39 2.05
N TYR A 39 -4.46 7.65 1.02
CA TYR A 39 -3.58 6.68 0.34
C TYR A 39 -2.43 7.36 -0.41
N GLN A 40 -2.67 8.51 -1.03
CA GLN A 40 -1.62 9.30 -1.68
C GLN A 40 -0.55 9.77 -0.69
N GLU A 41 -0.97 10.30 0.46
CA GLU A 41 -0.06 10.74 1.52
C GLU A 41 0.71 9.56 2.12
N ALA A 42 0.03 8.46 2.45
CA ALA A 42 0.66 7.28 3.03
C ALA A 42 1.69 6.64 2.09
N VAL A 43 1.41 6.56 0.78
CA VAL A 43 2.38 6.09 -0.22
C VAL A 43 3.55 7.06 -0.38
N SER A 44 3.28 8.37 -0.35
CA SER A 44 4.36 9.37 -0.36
C SER A 44 5.27 9.26 0.86
N HIS A 45 4.73 8.93 2.03
CA HIS A 45 5.51 8.71 3.24
C HIS A 45 6.35 7.42 3.16
N ALA A 46 5.75 6.34 2.64
CA ALA A 46 6.43 5.05 2.48
C ALA A 46 7.55 5.09 1.41
N ALA A 47 7.43 5.96 0.40
CA ALA A 47 8.48 6.18 -0.60
C ALA A 47 9.56 7.19 -0.17
N GLY A 48 9.38 7.89 0.95
CA GLY A 48 10.29 8.92 1.44
C GLY A 48 11.51 8.36 2.18
N PHE A 49 12.60 9.14 2.22
CA PHE A 49 13.83 8.78 2.96
C PHE A 49 13.61 8.53 4.47
N GLU A 50 12.53 9.09 5.03
CA GLU A 50 12.15 8.97 6.44
C GLU A 50 11.28 7.72 6.73
N ALA A 51 10.98 6.88 5.74
CA ALA A 51 10.07 5.74 5.89
C ALA A 51 10.47 4.81 7.05
N GLY A 52 11.77 4.54 7.23
CA GLY A 52 12.27 3.73 8.34
C GLY A 52 12.02 4.32 9.72
N GLU A 53 12.26 5.63 9.90
CA GLU A 53 11.98 6.32 11.18
C GLU A 53 10.48 6.33 11.47
N ARG A 54 9.66 6.61 10.44
CA ARG A 54 8.19 6.59 10.54
C ARG A 54 7.67 5.21 10.91
N TYR A 55 8.21 4.15 10.30
CA TYR A 55 7.87 2.77 10.63
C TYR A 55 8.17 2.46 12.10
N LEU A 56 9.39 2.75 12.56
CA LEU A 56 9.80 2.51 13.95
C LEU A 56 8.92 3.27 14.95
N ASN A 57 8.61 4.54 14.67
CA ASN A 57 7.72 5.34 15.50
C ASN A 57 6.29 4.78 15.53
N SER A 58 5.82 4.22 14.41
CA SER A 58 4.47 3.66 14.30
C SER A 58 4.30 2.31 15.00
N VAL A 59 5.33 1.45 14.98
CA VAL A 59 5.33 0.13 15.65
C VAL A 59 5.55 0.26 17.15
N SER A 60 6.28 1.29 17.58
CA SER A 60 6.58 1.55 19.01
C SER A 60 5.46 2.27 19.76
N GLY A 61 4.40 2.72 19.05
CA GLY A 61 3.27 3.43 19.64
C GLY A 61 2.19 2.49 20.22
N ASP A 62 1.48 2.96 21.24
CA ASP A 62 0.37 2.24 21.92
C ASP A 62 -0.95 2.20 21.11
N LEU A 63 -0.93 2.64 19.85
CA LEU A 63 -2.10 2.70 18.98
C LEU A 63 -2.18 1.46 18.08
N ALA A 64 -3.41 0.99 17.85
CA ALA A 64 -3.65 -0.10 16.90
C ALA A 64 -3.00 0.22 15.54
N PRO A 65 -2.33 -0.75 14.88
CA PRO A 65 -1.58 -0.50 13.65
C PRO A 65 -2.49 0.15 12.60
N SER A 66 -2.13 1.36 12.19
CA SER A 66 -2.86 2.10 11.17
C SER A 66 -2.64 1.46 9.79
N ARG A 67 -3.50 1.76 8.82
CA ARG A 67 -3.33 1.30 7.43
C ARG A 67 -1.98 1.75 6.84
N GLU A 68 -1.44 2.86 7.33
CA GLU A 68 -0.13 3.39 6.94
C GLU A 68 1.03 2.52 7.44
N VAL A 69 0.92 1.91 8.63
CA VAL A 69 1.96 1.00 9.16
C VAL A 69 2.23 -0.15 8.21
N VAL A 70 1.18 -0.73 7.62
CA VAL A 70 1.33 -1.83 6.66
C VAL A 70 2.05 -1.37 5.39
N LEU A 71 1.77 -0.15 4.91
CA LEU A 71 2.47 0.39 3.73
C LEU A 71 3.95 0.68 4.06
N LEU A 72 4.23 1.19 5.26
CA LEU A 72 5.58 1.40 5.75
C LEU A 72 6.34 0.08 5.91
N GLU A 73 5.73 -0.95 6.49
CA GLU A 73 6.30 -2.30 6.62
C GLU A 73 6.66 -2.87 5.24
N LEU A 74 5.76 -2.78 4.26
CA LEU A 74 6.05 -3.23 2.89
C LEU A 74 7.25 -2.51 2.29
N ALA A 75 7.35 -1.20 2.46
CA ALA A 75 8.47 -0.42 1.93
C ALA A 75 9.79 -0.72 2.65
N VAL A 76 9.77 -0.86 3.99
CA VAL A 76 10.98 -0.98 4.82
C VAL A 76 11.48 -2.42 4.91
N ASP A 77 10.59 -3.36 5.24
CA ASP A 77 10.98 -4.74 5.53
C ASP A 77 11.01 -5.60 4.25
N TYR A 78 10.19 -5.28 3.25
CA TYR A 78 10.09 -6.04 1.99
C TYR A 78 10.66 -5.29 0.78
N ASN A 79 11.25 -4.10 1.00
CA ASN A 79 11.81 -3.25 -0.04
C ASN A 79 10.83 -3.02 -1.22
N ALA A 80 9.53 -2.95 -0.91
CA ALA A 80 8.47 -2.80 -1.90
C ALA A 80 8.49 -1.39 -2.50
N THR A 81 8.22 -1.30 -3.80
CA THR A 81 7.89 -0.02 -4.44
C THR A 81 6.38 0.14 -4.47
N LEU A 82 5.90 1.29 -3.98
CA LEU A 82 4.48 1.60 -3.83
C LEU A 82 4.09 2.75 -4.74
N SER A 83 2.94 2.66 -5.40
CA SER A 83 2.33 3.78 -6.11
C SER A 83 0.81 3.77 -6.01
N VAL A 84 0.21 4.95 -6.15
CA VAL A 84 -1.25 5.12 -6.27
C VAL A 84 -1.53 5.66 -7.67
N GLU A 85 -2.35 4.95 -8.42
CA GLU A 85 -2.86 5.36 -9.71
C GLU A 85 -4.34 5.73 -9.58
N GLU A 86 -4.80 6.72 -10.37
CA GLU A 86 -6.23 6.98 -10.51
C GLU A 86 -6.88 5.86 -11.31
N ALA A 87 -8.01 5.34 -10.83
CA ALA A 87 -8.84 4.38 -11.55
C ALA A 87 -10.18 5.02 -11.94
N GLU A 88 -10.88 4.43 -12.89
CA GLU A 88 -12.22 4.88 -13.26
C GLU A 88 -13.19 4.80 -12.07
N SER A 89 -14.24 5.63 -12.06
CA SER A 89 -15.39 5.51 -11.15
C SER A 89 -15.07 5.58 -9.64
N ASP A 90 -14.51 6.70 -9.16
CA ASP A 90 -14.25 6.96 -7.73
C ASP A 90 -13.43 5.87 -7.03
N ALA A 91 -12.51 5.26 -7.78
CA ALA A 91 -11.58 4.27 -7.26
C ALA A 91 -10.12 4.76 -7.37
N ILE A 92 -9.27 4.18 -6.54
CA ILE A 92 -7.83 4.20 -6.75
C ILE A 92 -7.35 2.80 -7.08
N LYS A 93 -6.19 2.72 -7.72
CA LYS A 93 -5.41 1.50 -7.77
C LYS A 93 -4.14 1.66 -6.94
N LEU A 94 -4.04 0.93 -5.85
CA LEU A 94 -2.80 0.78 -5.09
C LEU A 94 -1.96 -0.31 -5.76
N VAL A 95 -0.76 0.05 -6.18
CA VAL A 95 0.21 -0.84 -6.81
C VAL A 95 1.34 -1.09 -5.82
N VAL A 96 1.67 -2.37 -5.64
CA VAL A 96 2.78 -2.82 -4.82
C VAL A 96 3.67 -3.72 -5.68
N ASP A 97 4.86 -3.26 -6.01
CA ASP A 97 5.89 -4.05 -6.66
C ASP A 97 6.84 -4.59 -5.57
N LEU A 98 6.73 -5.89 -5.29
CA LEU A 98 7.54 -6.63 -4.31
C LEU A 98 8.70 -7.31 -5.01
N PRO A 99 9.96 -6.88 -4.79
CA PRO A 99 11.10 -7.65 -5.26
C PRO A 99 11.10 -9.01 -4.56
N LEU A 100 11.35 -10.07 -5.31
CA LEU A 100 11.68 -11.36 -4.71
C LEU A 100 13.00 -11.15 -3.99
N GLU A 101 12.99 -11.28 -2.66
CA GLU A 101 14.23 -11.50 -1.94
C GLU A 101 14.91 -12.69 -2.59
N GLY A 102 16.17 -12.49 -3.00
CA GLY A 102 16.93 -13.58 -3.58
C GLY A 102 16.85 -14.74 -2.60
N LEU A 103 16.23 -15.85 -3.03
CA LEU A 103 16.54 -17.15 -2.46
C LEU A 103 18.04 -17.31 -2.70
N GLN A 104 18.83 -16.85 -1.74
CA GLN A 104 20.24 -17.16 -1.66
C GLN A 104 20.28 -18.66 -1.42
N HIS A 105 20.33 -19.41 -2.52
CA HIS A 105 20.65 -20.82 -2.55
C HIS A 105 22.09 -21.03 -2.08
#